data_AF-A0A5K0WI80-F1
#
_entry.id   AF-A0A5K0WI80-F1
#
_cell.length_a   1.000
_cell.length_b   1.000
_cell.length_c   1.000
_cell.angle_alpha   90.00
_cell.angle_beta   90.00
_cell.angle_gamma   90.00
#
_symmetry.space_group_name_H-M   'P 1'
#
loop_
_entity.id
_entity.type
_entity.pdbx_description
1 polymer ?
#
loop_
_entity_poly.entity_id
_entity_poly.type
_entity_poly.pdbx_seq_one_letter_code
_entity_poly.pdbx_strand_id
1 'polypeptide(L)'
;WDVRMSAALPEDEIFYLVALLRFIRPGGPSVDSMLAQNQEILHWCISENYDFKLYIPHYTAEEQWMSHFGKYWATFKNKKAMFDPKAILAPGQFIFSRKRFPTLLANTKIRE
;
A
#
# COMPACT_ATOMS: atom_id res chain seq x y z
N TRP A 1 -8.12 -16.32 3.40
CA TRP A 1 -7.92 -14.94 3.91
C TRP A 1 -9.25 -14.40 4.43
N ASP A 2 -9.23 -13.46 5.37
CA ASP A 2 -10.46 -12.86 5.93
C ASP A 2 -10.67 -11.43 5.41
N VAL A 3 -11.80 -11.20 4.76
CA VAL A 3 -12.20 -9.90 4.17
C VAL A 3 -12.32 -8.76 5.19
N ARG A 4 -12.39 -9.09 6.49
CA ARG A 4 -12.44 -8.11 7.58
C ARG A 4 -11.06 -7.53 7.91
N MET A 5 -9.99 -8.23 7.51
CA MET A 5 -8.61 -7.76 7.68
C MET A 5 -8.27 -6.66 6.68
N SER A 6 -7.14 -5.99 6.90
CA SER A 6 -6.71 -4.85 6.08
C SER A 6 -5.65 -5.21 5.03
N ALA A 7 -5.46 -6.49 4.68
CA ALA A 7 -4.55 -6.83 3.61
C ALA A 7 -5.23 -6.68 2.25
N ALA A 8 -4.46 -6.20 1.28
CA ALA A 8 -4.87 -6.18 -0.11
C ALA A 8 -4.37 -7.45 -0.81
N LEU A 9 -5.25 -8.07 -1.58
CA LEU A 9 -4.97 -9.26 -2.38
C LEU A 9 -5.49 -9.04 -3.81
N PRO A 10 -5.00 -9.82 -4.78
CA PRO A 10 -5.67 -10.01 -6.06
C PRO A 10 -7.11 -10.52 -5.86
N GLU A 11 -7.98 -10.33 -6.85
CA GLU A 11 -9.40 -10.68 -6.77
C GLU A 11 -9.67 -12.19 -6.97
N ASP A 12 -8.73 -12.91 -7.59
CA ASP A 12 -8.88 -14.33 -7.89
C ASP A 12 -8.93 -15.23 -6.63
N GLU A 13 -9.67 -16.34 -6.74
CA GLU A 13 -9.79 -17.34 -5.66
C GLU A 13 -8.46 -18.01 -5.32
N ILE A 14 -7.64 -18.26 -6.35
CA ILE A 14 -6.29 -18.81 -6.23
C ILE A 14 -5.33 -17.74 -6.70
N PHE A 15 -4.41 -17.35 -5.82
CA PHE A 15 -3.34 -16.41 -6.12
C PHE A 15 -2.01 -16.93 -5.59
N TYR A 16 -0.92 -16.40 -6.14
CA TYR A 16 0.44 -16.82 -5.81
C TYR A 16 1.18 -15.74 -5.04
N LEU A 17 1.96 -16.17 -4.04
CA LEU A 17 2.98 -15.33 -3.43
C LEU A 17 4.27 -15.45 -4.23
N VAL A 18 4.74 -14.33 -4.78
CA VAL A 18 6.05 -14.23 -5.43
C VAL A 18 6.94 -13.33 -4.58
N ALA A 19 8.11 -13.84 -4.19
CA ALA A 19 9.09 -13.09 -3.40
C ALA A 19 10.48 -13.16 -4.03
N LEU A 20 11.01 -11.99 -4.40
CA LEU A 20 12.38 -11.86 -4.91
C LEU A 20 13.33 -11.57 -3.74
N LEU A 21 13.82 -12.63 -3.09
CA LEU A 21 14.72 -12.55 -1.93
C LEU A 21 16.17 -12.31 -2.39
N ARG A 22 16.45 -11.08 -2.81
CA ARG A 22 17.73 -10.70 -3.44
C ARG A 22 18.85 -10.47 -2.40
N PHE A 23 20.07 -10.87 -2.75
CA PHE A 23 21.29 -10.65 -1.97
C PHE A 23 22.37 -9.97 -2.82
N ILE A 24 23.18 -9.10 -2.20
CA ILE A 24 24.32 -8.43 -2.84
C ILE A 24 25.61 -9.01 -2.29
N ARG A 25 26.46 -9.52 -3.18
CA ARG A 25 27.81 -9.99 -2.85
C ARG A 25 28.84 -8.88 -3.13
N PRO A 26 30.03 -8.90 -2.50
CA PRO A 26 31.13 -8.01 -2.88
C PRO A 26 31.42 -8.10 -4.38
N GLY A 27 31.53 -6.95 -5.05
CA GLY A 27 31.68 -6.87 -6.51
C GLY A 27 30.39 -7.13 -7.32
N GLY A 28 29.24 -7.30 -6.66
CA GLY A 28 27.94 -7.45 -7.28
C GLY A 28 27.30 -6.13 -7.77
N PRO A 29 26.07 -6.20 -8.31
CA PRO A 29 25.34 -5.00 -8.74
C PRO A 29 25.07 -4.06 -7.56
N SER A 30 24.95 -2.76 -7.85
CA SER A 30 24.54 -1.77 -6.86
C SER A 30 23.08 -1.99 -6.43
N VAL A 31 22.73 -1.50 -5.24
CA VAL A 31 21.34 -1.48 -4.76
C VAL A 31 20.43 -0.77 -5.77
N ASP A 32 20.87 0.36 -6.33
CA ASP A 32 20.10 1.14 -7.30
C ASP A 32 19.80 0.34 -8.58
N SER A 33 20.76 -0.43 -9.08
CA SER A 33 20.54 -1.31 -10.24
C SER A 33 19.48 -2.38 -9.94
N MET A 34 19.48 -2.93 -8.73
CA MET A 34 18.49 -3.93 -8.33
C MET A 34 17.11 -3.32 -8.08
N LEU A 35 17.05 -2.10 -7.55
CA LEU A 35 15.81 -1.33 -7.44
C LEU A 35 15.24 -1.01 -8.83
N ALA A 36 16.10 -0.60 -9.78
CA ALA A 36 15.68 -0.36 -11.16
C ALA A 36 15.07 -1.62 -11.80
N GLN A 37 15.68 -2.79 -11.59
CA GLN A 37 15.12 -4.05 -12.08
C GLN A 37 13.79 -4.40 -11.39
N ASN A 38 13.62 -4.14 -10.10
CA ASN A 38 12.32 -4.32 -9.44
C ASN A 38 11.26 -3.39 -10.06
N GLN A 39 11.62 -2.14 -10.39
CA GLN A 39 10.69 -1.22 -11.06
C GLN A 39 10.33 -1.68 -12.47
N GLU A 40 11.26 -2.27 -13.21
CA GLU A 40 11.02 -2.85 -14.54
C GLU A 40 10.01 -4.00 -14.46
N ILE A 41 10.16 -4.91 -13.48
CA ILE A 41 9.21 -6.01 -13.25
C ILE A 41 7.81 -5.45 -12.97
N LEU A 42 7.70 -4.41 -12.13
CA LEU A 42 6.41 -3.79 -11.84
C LEU A 42 5.80 -3.09 -13.05
N HIS A 43 6.61 -2.37 -13.84
CA HIS A 43 6.15 -1.74 -15.08
C HIS A 43 5.62 -2.78 -16.06
N TRP A 44 6.30 -3.92 -16.18
CA TRP A 44 5.86 -5.00 -17.04
C TRP A 44 4.55 -5.62 -16.54
N CYS A 45 4.42 -5.87 -15.23
CA CYS A 45 3.17 -6.34 -14.64
C CYS A 45 2.00 -5.39 -14.93
N ILE A 46 2.24 -4.08 -14.85
CA ILE A 46 1.25 -3.05 -15.15
C ILE A 46 0.92 -3.02 -16.66
N SER A 47 1.92 -3.07 -17.55
CA SER A 47 1.71 -2.99 -19.00
C SER A 47 0.93 -4.17 -19.55
N GLU A 48 1.16 -5.36 -18.99
CA GLU A 48 0.44 -6.59 -19.34
C GLU A 48 -0.89 -6.75 -18.57
N ASN A 49 -1.26 -5.75 -17.76
CA ASN A 49 -2.51 -5.72 -17.00
C ASN A 49 -2.69 -6.95 -16.08
N TYR A 50 -1.60 -7.39 -15.42
CA TYR A 50 -1.70 -8.42 -14.39
C TYR A 50 -2.45 -7.88 -13.16
N ASP A 51 -3.36 -8.68 -12.61
CA ASP A 51 -3.91 -8.42 -11.28
C ASP A 51 -2.90 -8.83 -10.21
N PHE A 52 -2.11 -7.86 -9.74
CA PHE A 52 -1.14 -8.08 -8.68
C PHE A 52 -1.29 -7.06 -7.55
N LYS A 53 -0.94 -7.50 -6.35
CA LYS A 53 -0.72 -6.63 -5.19
C LYS A 53 0.68 -6.85 -4.66
N LEU A 54 1.39 -5.75 -4.40
CA LEU A 54 2.65 -5.81 -3.68
C LEU A 54 2.41 -6.31 -2.26
N TYR A 55 3.07 -7.40 -1.88
CA TYR A 55 3.15 -7.84 -0.49
C TYR A 55 4.25 -7.04 0.22
N ILE A 56 3.88 -6.28 1.25
CA ILE A 56 4.72 -5.24 1.89
C ILE A 56 5.02 -4.08 0.90
N PRO A 57 3.99 -3.35 0.45
CA PRO A 57 4.12 -2.26 -0.51
C PRO A 57 4.93 -1.09 0.05
N HIS A 58 5.66 -0.41 -0.83
CA HIS A 58 6.23 0.91 -0.57
C HIS A 58 5.77 1.89 -1.64
N TYR A 59 4.84 2.77 -1.26
CA TYR A 59 4.36 3.86 -2.11
C TYR A 59 4.51 5.19 -1.37
N THR A 60 4.77 6.26 -2.12
CA THR A 60 5.05 7.60 -1.55
C THR A 60 3.88 8.57 -1.68
N ALA A 61 2.83 8.20 -2.42
CA ALA A 61 1.65 9.02 -2.66
C ALA A 61 0.37 8.29 -2.22
N GLU A 62 -0.59 9.04 -1.69
CA GLU A 62 -1.88 8.50 -1.20
C GLU A 62 -2.67 7.85 -2.35
N GLU A 63 -2.59 8.43 -3.56
CA GLU A 63 -3.26 7.92 -4.75
C GLU A 63 -2.76 6.52 -5.14
N GLN A 64 -1.49 6.21 -4.91
CA GLN A 64 -0.94 4.87 -5.12
C GLN A 64 -1.51 3.89 -4.10
N TRP A 65 -1.66 4.31 -2.84
CA TRP A 65 -2.34 3.53 -1.81
C TRP A 65 -3.82 3.33 -2.11
N MET A 66 -4.50 4.34 -2.64
CA MET A 66 -5.88 4.24 -3.11
C MET A 66 -6.02 3.15 -4.18
N SER A 67 -5.15 3.16 -5.18
CA SER A 67 -5.11 2.12 -6.22
C SER A 67 -4.80 0.74 -5.64
N HIS A 68 -3.83 0.66 -4.73
CA HIS A 68 -3.46 -0.59 -4.07
C HIS A 68 -4.63 -1.23 -3.30
N PHE A 69 -5.33 -0.46 -2.45
CA PHE A 69 -6.47 -0.96 -1.68
C PHE A 69 -7.77 -1.08 -2.50
N GLY A 70 -7.88 -0.35 -3.61
CA GLY A 70 -9.05 -0.36 -4.48
C GLY A 70 -10.36 -0.13 -3.71
N LYS A 71 -11.33 -1.04 -3.88
CA LYS A 71 -12.65 -0.97 -3.23
C LYS A 71 -12.58 -0.94 -1.70
N TYR A 72 -11.49 -1.40 -1.08
CA TYR A 72 -11.31 -1.43 0.37
C TYR A 72 -10.76 -0.13 0.95
N TRP A 73 -10.37 0.84 0.11
CA TRP A 73 -9.74 2.09 0.56
C TRP A 73 -10.61 2.88 1.55
N ALA A 74 -11.92 2.99 1.30
CA ALA A 74 -12.83 3.72 2.18
C ALA A 74 -12.87 3.10 3.59
N THR A 75 -12.95 1.76 3.67
CA THR A 75 -12.90 1.01 4.93
C THR A 75 -11.58 1.21 5.65
N PHE A 76 -10.46 1.19 4.92
CA PHE A 76 -9.13 1.42 5.49
C PHE A 76 -9.00 2.84 6.09
N LYS A 77 -9.47 3.87 5.38
CA LYS A 77 -9.55 5.25 5.88
C LYS A 77 -10.42 5.37 7.13
N ASN A 78 -11.58 4.73 7.15
CA ASN A 78 -12.48 4.77 8.31
C ASN A 78 -11.83 4.14 9.55
N LYS A 79 -11.14 3.00 9.39
CA LYS A 79 -10.36 2.39 10.46
C LYS A 79 -9.23 3.32 10.93
N LYS A 80 -8.52 3.99 10.00
CA LYS A 80 -7.50 4.98 10.37
C LYS A 80 -8.10 6.13 11.19
N ALA A 81 -9.24 6.67 10.79
CA ALA A 81 -9.93 7.73 11.52
C ALA A 81 -10.33 7.29 12.94
N MET A 82 -10.78 6.04 13.09
CA MET A 82 -11.23 5.49 14.37
C MET A 82 -10.06 5.22 15.33
N PHE A 83 -8.96 4.66 14.84
CA PHE A 83 -7.88 4.14 15.70
C PHE A 83 -6.61 5.01 15.72
N ASP A 84 -6.38 5.87 14.72
CA ASP A 84 -5.27 6.82 14.69
C ASP A 84 -5.67 8.13 13.96
N PRO A 85 -6.61 8.91 14.55
CA PRO A 85 -7.18 10.12 13.93
C PRO A 85 -6.15 11.23 13.68
N LYS A 86 -4.99 11.18 14.35
CA LYS A 86 -3.91 12.16 14.22
C LYS A 86 -2.78 11.69 13.30
N ALA A 87 -2.93 10.52 12.68
CA ALA A 87 -1.94 9.89 11.80
C ALA A 87 -0.53 9.87 12.43
N ILE A 88 -0.44 9.44 13.68
CA ILE A 88 0.81 9.36 14.45
C ILE A 88 1.52 8.03 14.18
N LEU A 89 0.75 6.96 14.00
CA LEU A 89 1.29 5.60 13.93
C LEU A 89 1.79 5.26 12.52
N ALA A 90 2.95 4.62 12.49
CA ALA A 90 3.64 4.10 11.30
C ALA A 90 3.81 5.13 10.14
N PRO A 91 4.37 6.33 10.40
CA PRO A 91 4.52 7.38 9.37
C PRO A 91 5.42 6.95 8.20
N GLY A 92 6.35 6.01 8.42
CA GLY A 92 7.22 5.46 7.37
C GLY A 92 6.50 4.60 6.31
N GLN A 93 5.22 4.28 6.52
CA GLN A 93 4.39 3.66 5.48
C GLN A 93 3.90 4.68 4.44
N PHE A 94 4.00 5.99 4.71
CA PHE A 94 3.60 7.06 3.80
C PHE A 94 2.15 6.97 3.26
N ILE A 95 1.26 6.23 3.95
CA ILE A 95 -0.16 6.15 3.59
C ILE A 95 -0.88 7.45 3.96
N PHE A 96 -0.57 7.98 5.15
CA PHE A 96 -1.27 9.09 5.75
C PHE A 96 -0.27 10.04 6.41
N SER A 97 -0.40 11.34 6.16
CA SER A 97 0.51 12.36 6.72
C SER A 97 -0.17 13.20 7.79
N ARG A 98 0.49 13.37 8.94
CA ARG A 98 0.04 14.26 10.03
C ARG A 98 -0.25 15.70 9.57
N LYS A 99 0.46 16.20 8.56
CA LYS A 99 0.25 17.56 8.01
C LYS A 99 -0.96 17.65 7.09
N ARG A 100 -1.35 16.54 6.46
CA ARG A 100 -2.42 16.48 5.44
C ARG A 100 -3.72 15.89 5.96
N PHE A 101 -3.76 15.39 7.18
CA PHE A 101 -4.99 14.98 7.86
C PHE A 101 -5.62 16.20 8.53
N PRO A 102 -6.60 16.89 7.90
CA PRO A 102 -7.53 17.66 8.69
C PRO A 102 -8.19 16.68 9.66
N THR A 103 -8.35 17.09 10.91
CA THR A 103 -9.00 16.31 11.96
C THR A 103 -10.30 15.73 11.39
N LEU A 104 -10.35 14.41 11.14
CA LEU A 104 -11.52 13.74 10.54
C LEU A 104 -12.78 13.78 11.44
N LEU A 105 -12.69 14.47 12.58
CA LEU A 105 -13.76 14.73 13.52
C LEU A 105 -14.66 15.92 13.14
N ALA A 106 -14.38 16.67 12.07
CA ALA A 106 -15.17 17.88 11.76
C ALA A 106 -16.56 17.61 11.15
N ASN A 107 -16.87 16.40 10.67
CA ASN A 107 -18.14 16.13 9.95
C ASN A 107 -19.09 15.13 10.61
N THR A 108 -18.86 14.73 11.86
CA THR A 108 -19.89 14.05 12.68
C THR A 108 -20.55 15.04 13.64
N LYS A 109 -21.18 16.09 13.10
CA LYS A 109 -22.25 16.79 13.82
C LYS A 109 -23.56 16.05 13.51
N ILE A 110 -23.92 15.20 14.47
CA ILE A 110 -25.23 14.70 14.85
C ILE A 110 -26.38 15.34 14.06
N ARG A 111 -27.04 14.54 13.21
CA ARG A 111 -28.45 14.75 12.84
C ARG A 111 -29.29 13.89 13.78
N GLU A 112 -29.71 14.49 14.89
CA GLU A 112 -30.91 14.17 15.66
C GLU A 112 -31.48 15.51 16.16
#